data_AF-A0A803MCE3-F1
#
_entry.id   AF-A0A803MCE3-F1
#
_cell.length_a   1.000
_cell.length_b   1.000
_cell.length_c   1.000
_cell.angle_alpha   90.00
_cell.angle_beta   90.00
_cell.angle_gamma   90.00
#
_symmetry.space_group_name_H-M   'P 1'
#
loop_
_entity.id
_entity.type
_entity.pdbx_description
1 polymer ?
#
loop_
_entity_poly.entity_id
_entity_poly.type
_entity_poly.pdbx_seq_one_letter_code
_entity_poly.pdbx_strand_id
1 'polypeptide(L)'
;MALKVSKPRTDVDQLTSLDLFYTAVSASTVSSMSAVEMEVFSNYQLVVMTILMLLGGEVFTSMLSLQLRRFKFSSYESTKVDNSKGEESIELGIINQFSSTSNDNNKSYSSFNYNYSIKLLGYVVLGYMISLLTIGSSLVTMYMILTPSANHVLKNKRLILHTFSFFVIVSTFSSCGFVPTNENMMIFRQNPGLLLIIIPYLFLGNSLYPVFLRSVTWVLERFTKRKEFYYMLNNYQEMGYDHLMSSKKTWFLGATTIGFWVLQIAVFSGMEWSSGVMEGMSSYEKFVGTIFQTASSRHSGEYIVDLSIISPVVLVLFIIMM
;
A
#
# COMPACT_ATOMS: atom_id res chain seq x y z
N MET A 1 -9.63 19.47 9.17
CA MET A 1 -9.51 20.92 8.88
C MET A 1 -9.30 21.23 7.40
N ALA A 2 -8.41 20.54 6.68
CA ALA A 2 -8.16 20.81 5.25
C ALA A 2 -9.36 20.56 4.30
N LEU A 3 -10.19 19.55 4.54
CA LEU A 3 -11.39 19.29 3.71
C LEU A 3 -12.45 20.39 3.78
N LYS A 4 -12.43 21.23 4.82
CA LYS A 4 -13.38 22.35 5.00
C LYS A 4 -13.00 23.58 4.18
N VAL A 5 -11.78 23.62 3.63
CA VAL A 5 -11.23 24.82 2.95
C VAL A 5 -11.85 25.02 1.56
N SER A 6 -12.30 23.95 0.88
CA SER A 6 -12.95 24.06 -0.42
C SER A 6 -14.45 23.79 -0.34
N LYS A 7 -15.23 24.48 -1.19
CA LYS A 7 -16.64 24.14 -1.40
C LYS A 7 -16.78 22.75 -2.03
N PRO A 8 -17.73 21.93 -1.57
CA PRO A 8 -18.08 20.67 -2.22
C PRO A 8 -18.57 20.91 -3.66
N ARG A 9 -18.57 19.84 -4.44
CA ARG A 9 -18.90 19.87 -5.86
C ARG A 9 -20.39 20.10 -6.14
N THR A 10 -21.24 19.63 -5.24
CA THR A 10 -22.68 19.81 -5.25
C THR A 10 -23.07 20.77 -4.11
N ASP A 11 -24.05 21.64 -4.37
CA ASP A 11 -24.64 22.53 -3.36
C ASP A 11 -25.49 21.71 -2.39
N VAL A 12 -24.82 20.90 -1.56
CA VAL A 12 -25.45 20.21 -0.44
C VAL A 12 -25.20 21.08 0.78
N ASP A 13 -26.21 21.86 1.18
CA ASP A 13 -26.21 22.78 2.33
C ASP A 13 -25.99 22.10 3.70
N GLN A 14 -25.63 20.81 3.75
CA GLN A 14 -25.60 20.00 4.97
C GLN A 14 -24.46 18.97 5.03
N LEU A 15 -23.25 19.23 4.50
CA LEU A 15 -22.11 18.45 5.01
C LEU A 15 -21.82 18.87 6.44
N THR A 16 -22.23 18.04 7.41
CA THR A 16 -21.87 18.32 8.79
C THR A 16 -20.35 18.22 8.94
N SER A 17 -19.76 19.07 9.79
CA SER A 17 -18.32 19.01 10.05
C SER A 17 -17.88 17.67 10.62
N LEU A 18 -18.81 16.91 11.21
CA LEU A 18 -18.59 15.55 11.70
C LEU A 18 -18.43 14.55 10.55
N ASP A 19 -19.28 14.61 9.51
CA ASP A 19 -19.18 13.67 8.37
C ASP A 19 -17.87 13.85 7.59
N LEU A 20 -17.43 15.11 7.42
CA LEU A 20 -16.13 15.43 6.83
C LEU A 20 -14.96 14.96 7.70
N PHE A 21 -15.07 15.10 9.02
CA PHE A 21 -14.05 14.61 9.95
C PHE A 21 -13.98 13.08 9.95
N TYR A 22 -15.14 12.41 10.01
CA TYR A 22 -15.25 10.96 9.93
C TYR A 22 -14.62 10.42 8.64
N THR A 23 -14.95 11.03 7.51
CA THR A 23 -14.40 10.63 6.20
C THR A 23 -12.89 10.86 6.13
N ALA A 24 -12.37 11.96 6.70
CA ALA A 24 -10.92 12.19 6.79
C ALA A 24 -10.21 11.16 7.67
N VAL A 25 -10.79 10.82 8.82
CA VAL A 25 -10.27 9.80 9.72
C VAL A 25 -10.29 8.44 9.02
N SER A 26 -11.37 8.10 8.33
CA SER A 26 -11.46 6.87 7.55
C SER A 26 -10.39 6.80 6.46
N ALA A 27 -10.14 7.88 5.72
CA ALA A 27 -9.05 7.93 4.74
C ALA A 27 -7.68 7.74 5.38
N SER A 28 -7.41 8.40 6.52
CA SER A 28 -6.14 8.29 7.23
C SER A 28 -5.90 6.93 7.89
N THR A 29 -6.99 6.22 8.22
CA THR A 29 -6.96 4.87 8.79
C THR A 29 -7.16 3.80 7.73
N VAL A 30 -7.33 4.18 6.46
CA VAL A 30 -7.44 3.28 5.31
C VAL A 30 -8.63 2.32 5.48
N SER A 31 -9.73 2.77 6.08
CA SER A 31 -10.90 1.93 6.39
C SER A 31 -12.04 1.98 5.36
N SER A 32 -11.96 2.92 4.41
CA SER A 32 -12.99 3.21 3.37
C SER A 32 -14.45 3.31 3.80
N MET A 33 -14.73 3.65 5.05
CA MET A 33 -16.07 4.00 5.49
C MET A 33 -16.33 5.49 5.22
N SER A 34 -17.21 5.82 4.27
CA SER A 34 -17.66 7.19 4.06
C SER A 34 -19.07 7.40 4.61
N ALA A 35 -19.25 8.50 5.34
CA ALA A 35 -20.57 9.01 5.72
C ALA A 35 -21.17 9.91 4.62
N VAL A 36 -20.34 10.28 3.63
CA VAL A 36 -20.67 11.18 2.53
C VAL A 36 -20.41 10.47 1.21
N GLU A 37 -21.30 10.70 0.26
CA GLU A 37 -21.12 10.31 -1.14
C GLU A 37 -19.82 10.87 -1.73
N MET A 38 -19.10 10.04 -2.49
CA MET A 38 -17.79 10.40 -3.02
C MET A 38 -17.84 11.46 -4.13
N GLU A 39 -18.95 11.55 -4.86
CA GLU A 39 -19.15 12.52 -5.94
C GLU A 39 -19.35 13.95 -5.45
N VAL A 40 -19.72 14.10 -4.17
CA VAL A 40 -19.91 15.41 -3.52
C VAL A 40 -18.56 16.10 -3.30
N PHE A 41 -17.46 15.35 -3.20
CA PHE A 41 -16.16 15.92 -2.97
C PHE A 41 -15.62 16.69 -4.18
N SER A 42 -15.05 17.86 -3.93
CA SER A 42 -14.34 18.63 -4.93
C SER A 42 -13.02 17.93 -5.32
N ASN A 43 -12.46 18.26 -6.48
CA ASN A 43 -11.15 17.73 -6.87
C ASN A 43 -10.05 18.06 -5.83
N TYR A 44 -10.15 19.20 -5.15
CA TYR A 44 -9.22 19.56 -4.09
C TYR A 44 -9.38 18.65 -2.86
N GLN A 45 -10.62 18.36 -2.45
CA GLN A 45 -10.90 17.42 -1.37
C GLN A 45 -10.44 16.00 -1.71
N LEU A 46 -10.65 15.55 -2.96
CA LEU A 46 -10.14 14.26 -3.42
C LEU A 46 -8.61 14.18 -3.32
N VAL A 47 -7.89 15.24 -3.69
CA VAL A 47 -6.41 15.29 -3.53
C VAL A 47 -6.01 15.23 -2.06
N VAL A 48 -6.70 15.96 -1.17
CA VAL A 48 -6.45 15.90 0.28
C VAL A 48 -6.68 14.47 0.81
N MET A 49 -7.76 13.82 0.37
CA MET A 49 -8.06 12.43 0.71
C MET A 49 -6.99 11.48 0.18
N THR A 50 -6.51 11.67 -1.05
CA THR A 50 -5.39 10.90 -1.61
C THR A 50 -4.14 10.99 -0.73
N ILE A 51 -3.81 12.18 -0.25
CA ILE A 51 -2.67 12.36 0.66
C ILE A 51 -2.92 11.62 1.98
N LEU A 52 -4.11 11.71 2.56
CA LEU A 52 -4.45 10.99 3.80
C LEU A 52 -4.36 9.47 3.63
N MET A 53 -4.89 8.92 2.53
CA MET A 53 -4.80 7.48 2.21
C MET A 53 -3.36 7.04 2.01
N LEU A 54 -2.52 7.87 1.40
CA LEU A 54 -1.10 7.57 1.21
C LEU A 54 -0.36 7.55 2.56
N LEU A 55 -0.63 8.52 3.44
CA LEU A 55 -0.02 8.61 4.77
C LEU A 55 -0.46 7.48 5.70
N GLY A 56 -1.71 7.03 5.57
CA GLY A 56 -2.26 5.91 6.35
C GLY A 56 -1.82 4.53 5.86
N GLY A 57 -1.32 4.42 4.62
CA GLY A 57 -0.96 3.14 4.02
C GLY A 57 0.19 2.43 4.75
N GLU A 58 0.11 1.11 4.85
CA GLU A 58 1.12 0.28 5.52
C GLU A 58 2.53 0.51 4.96
N VAL A 59 2.66 0.63 3.64
CA VAL A 59 3.97 0.84 2.99
C VAL A 59 4.58 2.22 3.31
N PHE A 60 3.75 3.25 3.49
CA PHE A 60 4.25 4.57 3.89
C PHE A 60 4.63 4.59 5.37
N THR A 61 3.77 4.04 6.23
CA THR A 61 4.01 3.99 7.68
C THR A 61 5.25 3.13 8.01
N SER A 62 5.48 2.05 7.25
CA SER A 62 6.70 1.25 7.36
C SER A 62 7.95 2.00 6.92
N MET A 63 7.88 2.79 5.84
CA MET A 63 8.98 3.65 5.43
C MET A 63 9.27 4.73 6.49
N LEU A 64 8.22 5.35 7.05
CA LEU A 64 8.33 6.37 8.08
C LEU A 64 8.98 5.80 9.35
N SER A 65 8.57 4.61 9.77
CA SER A 65 9.16 3.94 10.95
C SER A 65 10.65 3.66 10.77
N LEU A 66 11.07 3.25 9.56
CA LEU A 66 12.47 3.08 9.20
C LEU A 66 13.26 4.40 9.29
N GLN A 67 12.69 5.51 8.81
CA GLN A 67 13.32 6.83 8.87
C GLN A 67 13.44 7.35 10.32
N LEU A 68 12.40 7.18 11.14
CA LEU A 68 12.41 7.56 12.55
C LEU A 68 13.45 6.77 13.35
N ARG A 69 13.57 5.46 13.09
CA ARG A 69 14.60 4.60 13.70
C ARG A 69 16.00 5.13 13.40
N ARG A 70 16.26 5.55 12.16
CA ARG A 70 17.53 6.16 11.75
C ARG A 70 17.85 7.42 12.55
N PHE A 71 16.90 8.34 12.73
CA PHE A 71 17.12 9.56 13.52
C PHE A 71 17.48 9.24 14.98
N LYS A 72 16.82 8.25 15.58
CA LYS A 72 17.09 7.82 16.96
C LYS A 72 18.49 7.21 17.11
N PHE A 73 18.93 6.38 16.17
CA PHE A 73 20.29 5.81 16.18
C PHE A 73 21.37 6.88 15.98
N SER A 74 21.17 7.81 15.03
CA SER A 74 22.11 8.92 14.80
C SER A 74 22.27 9.81 16.03
N SER A 75 21.19 10.07 16.77
CA SER A 75 21.24 10.90 17.98
C SER A 75 21.99 10.22 19.12
N TYR A 76 21.84 8.90 19.28
CA TYR A 76 22.54 8.10 20.29
C TYR A 76 24.06 7.97 20.02
N GLU A 77 24.45 7.88 18.74
CA GLU A 77 25.86 7.82 18.34
C GLU A 77 26.55 9.18 18.60
N SER A 78 25.88 10.30 18.34
CA SER A 78 26.39 11.64 18.69
C SER A 78 26.58 11.87 20.19
N THR A 79 25.68 11.36 21.04
CA THR A 79 25.81 11.52 22.51
C THR A 79 26.97 10.70 23.10
N LYS A 80 27.29 9.54 22.52
CA LYS A 80 28.45 8.74 22.95
C LYS A 80 29.79 9.35 22.56
N VAL A 81 29.85 10.01 21.40
CA VAL A 81 31.09 10.66 20.93
C VAL A 81 31.42 11.89 21.78
N ASP A 82 30.42 12.65 22.24
CA ASP A 82 30.66 13.82 23.10
C ASP A 82 31.08 13.43 24.53
N ASN A 83 30.52 12.35 25.10
CA ASN A 83 30.96 11.85 26.42
C ASN A 83 32.37 11.21 26.41
N SER A 84 32.96 10.97 25.23
CA SER A 84 34.33 10.45 25.10
C SER A 84 35.42 11.52 24.98
N LYS A 85 35.04 12.81 24.97
CA LYS A 85 35.97 13.95 24.82
C LYS A 85 36.23 14.75 26.09
N GLY A 86 35.70 14.34 27.23
CA GLY A 86 35.96 15.01 28.50
C GLY A 86 35.91 14.02 29.65
N GLU A 87 37.07 13.48 30.02
CA GLU A 87 37.53 13.23 31.39
C GLU A 87 38.83 12.42 31.34
N GLU A 88 39.96 13.13 31.30
CA GLU A 88 41.19 12.62 31.90
C GLU A 88 40.95 12.53 33.42
N SER A 89 40.75 11.32 33.94
CA SER A 89 41.02 11.04 35.34
C SER A 89 41.80 9.74 35.47
N ILE A 90 43.00 9.89 36.04
CA ILE A 90 43.99 8.88 36.38
C ILE A 90 43.52 8.22 37.69
N GLU A 91 43.33 6.90 37.74
CA GLU A 91 43.84 6.05 38.82
C GLU A 91 43.67 4.53 38.59
N LEU A 92 44.61 3.80 39.19
CA LEU A 92 45.09 2.43 38.94
C LEU A 92 44.10 1.30 39.24
N GLY A 93 44.16 0.22 38.44
CA GLY A 93 43.54 -1.06 38.82
C GLY A 93 43.64 -2.22 37.83
N ILE A 94 44.87 -2.66 37.51
CA ILE A 94 45.25 -4.01 37.04
C ILE A 94 44.80 -4.45 35.62
N ILE A 95 45.85 -4.73 34.85
CA ILE A 95 45.91 -5.31 33.51
C ILE A 95 45.14 -6.64 33.40
N ASN A 96 44.23 -6.72 32.44
CA ASN A 96 44.08 -7.91 31.60
C ASN A 96 44.04 -7.47 30.14
N GLN A 97 45.22 -7.14 29.63
CA GLN A 97 45.47 -6.91 28.22
C GLN A 97 45.62 -8.27 27.55
N PHE A 98 44.52 -8.82 27.03
CA PHE A 98 44.61 -9.73 25.88
C PHE A 98 43.33 -9.68 25.03
N SER A 99 43.49 -9.24 23.78
CA SER A 99 42.57 -9.33 22.64
C SER A 99 41.26 -8.51 22.68
N SER A 100 41.34 -7.21 22.40
CA SER A 100 40.16 -6.44 21.95
C SER A 100 40.44 -5.39 20.86
N THR A 101 41.55 -5.49 20.12
CA THR A 101 41.81 -4.57 19.00
C THR A 101 41.13 -4.98 17.68
N SER A 102 40.53 -6.18 17.63
CA SER A 102 39.82 -6.70 16.43
C SER A 102 38.31 -6.40 16.47
N ASN A 103 37.72 -6.27 17.66
CA ASN A 103 36.27 -6.17 17.83
C ASN A 103 35.72 -4.75 17.63
N ASP A 104 36.51 -3.71 17.90
CA ASP A 104 36.07 -2.32 17.68
C ASP A 104 36.13 -1.92 16.21
N ASN A 105 37.12 -2.42 15.45
CA ASN A 105 37.18 -2.24 14.00
C ASN A 105 36.06 -3.00 13.28
N ASN A 106 35.72 -4.22 13.72
CA ASN A 106 34.60 -4.98 13.16
C ASN A 106 33.24 -4.38 13.52
N LYS A 107 33.05 -3.88 14.76
CA LYS A 107 31.81 -3.20 15.17
C LYS A 107 31.58 -1.88 14.44
N SER A 108 32.64 -1.08 14.25
CA SER A 108 32.57 0.17 13.49
C SER A 108 32.33 -0.07 11.99
N TYR A 109 32.96 -1.10 11.40
CA TYR A 109 32.65 -1.51 10.02
C TYR A 109 31.23 -2.03 9.86
N SER A 110 30.72 -2.83 10.81
CA SER A 110 29.34 -3.31 10.77
C SER A 110 28.32 -2.20 10.99
N SER A 111 28.58 -1.24 11.89
CA SER A 111 27.67 -0.10 12.13
C SER A 111 27.61 0.84 10.93
N PHE A 112 28.75 1.07 10.26
CA PHE A 112 28.81 1.89 9.04
C PHE A 112 28.02 1.26 7.88
N ASN A 113 28.23 -0.05 7.65
CA ASN A 113 27.46 -0.79 6.63
C ASN A 113 25.97 -0.87 6.97
N TYR A 114 25.62 -1.00 8.25
CA TYR A 114 24.24 -0.99 8.73
C TYR A 114 23.54 0.35 8.46
N ASN A 115 24.15 1.47 8.86
CA ASN A 115 23.59 2.81 8.65
C ASN A 115 23.41 3.12 7.16
N TYR A 116 24.38 2.72 6.33
CA TYR A 116 24.27 2.88 4.88
C TYR A 116 23.16 2.00 4.28
N SER A 117 23.07 0.74 4.71
CA SER A 117 22.09 -0.21 4.18
C SER A 117 20.65 0.16 4.56
N ILE A 118 20.41 0.70 5.76
CA ILE A 118 19.10 1.27 6.14
C ILE A 118 18.73 2.47 5.27
N LYS A 119 19.70 3.35 4.99
CA LYS A 119 19.47 4.51 4.11
C LYS A 119 19.10 4.05 2.70
N LEU A 120 19.82 3.05 2.18
CA LEU A 120 19.55 2.44 0.88
C LEU A 120 18.16 1.79 0.86
N LEU A 121 17.79 1.03 1.89
CA LEU A 121 16.47 0.41 2.01
C LEU A 121 15.35 1.45 1.97
N GLY A 122 15.50 2.56 2.70
CA GLY A 122 14.54 3.67 2.66
C GLY A 122 14.35 4.25 1.26
N TYR A 123 15.44 4.41 0.48
CA TYR A 123 15.35 4.85 -0.91
C TYR A 123 14.71 3.80 -1.82
N VAL A 124 14.95 2.52 -1.59
CA VAL A 124 14.32 1.43 -2.35
C VAL A 124 12.81 1.43 -2.12
N VAL A 125 12.35 1.54 -0.87
CA VAL A 125 10.92 1.61 -0.54
C VAL A 125 10.27 2.85 -1.14
N LEU A 126 10.93 4.01 -1.03
CA LEU A 126 10.44 5.25 -1.64
C LEU A 126 10.36 5.14 -3.17
N GLY A 127 11.39 4.57 -3.80
CA GLY A 127 11.41 4.31 -5.25
C GLY A 127 10.32 3.34 -5.68
N TYR A 128 10.08 2.28 -4.90
CA TYR A 128 8.99 1.33 -5.11
C TYR A 128 7.62 2.02 -5.08
N MET A 129 7.36 2.83 -4.05
CA MET A 129 6.12 3.62 -3.93
C MET A 129 5.90 4.53 -5.13
N ILE A 130 6.88 5.39 -5.45
CA ILE A 130 6.73 6.38 -6.52
C ILE A 130 6.60 5.70 -7.88
N SER A 131 7.40 4.66 -8.16
CA SER A 131 7.34 3.95 -9.43
C SER A 131 5.97 3.28 -9.64
N LEU A 132 5.44 2.57 -8.65
CA LEU A 132 4.14 1.92 -8.78
C LEU A 132 3.00 2.92 -8.94
N LEU A 133 2.96 3.98 -8.14
CA LEU A 133 1.90 5.00 -8.22
C LEU A 133 1.91 5.73 -9.57
N THR A 134 3.10 6.08 -10.08
CA THR A 134 3.23 6.77 -11.38
C THR A 134 2.88 5.86 -12.55
N ILE A 135 3.38 4.62 -12.56
CA ILE A 135 3.06 3.63 -13.60
C ILE A 135 1.57 3.32 -13.59
N GLY A 136 0.97 3.09 -12.42
CA GLY A 136 -0.45 2.76 -12.30
C GLY A 136 -1.35 3.90 -12.75
N SER A 137 -1.08 5.12 -12.29
CA SER A 137 -1.85 6.30 -12.69
C SER A 137 -1.74 6.57 -14.20
N SER A 138 -0.57 6.34 -14.78
CA SER A 138 -0.36 6.42 -16.22
C SER A 138 -1.17 5.37 -16.98
N LEU A 139 -1.14 4.11 -16.56
CA LEU A 139 -1.90 3.02 -17.19
C LEU A 139 -3.42 3.25 -17.14
N VAL A 140 -3.95 3.66 -15.99
CA VAL A 140 -5.39 3.98 -15.87
C VAL A 140 -5.74 5.15 -16.77
N THR A 141 -4.95 6.24 -16.74
CA THR A 141 -5.19 7.39 -17.61
C THR A 141 -5.17 6.99 -19.09
N MET A 142 -4.18 6.19 -19.50
CA MET A 142 -4.07 5.67 -20.87
C MET A 142 -5.31 4.85 -21.26
N TYR A 143 -5.75 3.93 -20.40
CA TYR A 143 -6.94 3.12 -20.65
C TYR A 143 -8.20 3.96 -20.83
N MET A 144 -8.37 4.97 -19.96
CA MET A 144 -9.52 5.87 -20.00
C MET A 144 -9.52 6.78 -21.23
N ILE A 145 -8.36 7.11 -21.80
CA ILE A 145 -8.28 7.83 -23.09
C ILE A 145 -8.65 6.89 -24.25
N LEU A 146 -8.17 5.65 -24.21
CA LEU A 146 -8.40 4.65 -25.26
C LEU A 146 -9.83 4.11 -25.29
N THR A 147 -10.54 4.15 -24.15
CA THR A 147 -11.87 3.57 -23.98
C THR A 147 -12.93 4.67 -23.76
N PRO A 148 -13.67 5.08 -24.81
CA PRO A 148 -14.63 6.17 -24.71
C PRO A 148 -15.78 5.93 -23.73
N SER A 149 -16.21 4.66 -23.57
CA SER A 149 -17.29 4.30 -22.62
C SER A 149 -16.93 4.69 -21.19
N ALA A 150 -15.73 4.31 -20.74
CA ALA A 150 -15.24 4.62 -19.42
C ALA A 150 -14.99 6.12 -19.24
N ASN A 151 -14.45 6.80 -20.27
CA ASN A 151 -14.25 8.26 -20.22
C ASN A 151 -15.57 9.03 -20.11
N HIS A 152 -16.61 8.56 -20.80
CA HIS A 152 -17.94 9.18 -20.78
C HIS A 152 -18.54 9.15 -19.37
N VAL A 153 -18.33 8.07 -18.62
CA VAL A 153 -18.74 7.97 -17.20
C VAL A 153 -18.10 9.08 -16.36
N LEU A 154 -16.80 9.34 -16.52
CA LEU A 154 -16.12 10.42 -15.79
C LEU A 154 -16.60 11.80 -16.19
N LYS A 155 -16.82 12.03 -17.49
CA LYS A 155 -17.34 13.31 -18.00
C LYS A 155 -18.74 13.58 -17.45
N ASN A 156 -19.59 12.55 -17.38
CA ASN A 156 -20.94 12.65 -16.81
C ASN A 156 -20.89 13.02 -15.32
N LYS A 157 -20.01 12.37 -14.55
CA LYS A 157 -19.77 12.69 -13.13
C LYS A 157 -18.86 13.92 -12.93
N ARG A 158 -18.53 14.62 -14.02
CA ARG A 158 -17.66 15.81 -14.14
C ARG A 158 -16.23 15.60 -13.58
N LEU A 159 -15.78 14.39 -13.29
CA LEU A 159 -14.48 14.11 -12.66
C LEU A 159 -13.30 14.47 -13.59
N ILE A 160 -12.25 15.05 -13.02
CA ILE A 160 -11.00 15.27 -13.75
C ILE A 160 -10.29 13.93 -13.90
N LEU A 161 -9.99 13.56 -15.14
CA LEU A 161 -9.39 12.28 -15.49
C LEU A 161 -8.12 11.97 -14.68
N HIS A 162 -7.16 12.89 -14.66
CA HIS A 162 -5.88 12.67 -13.97
C HIS A 162 -6.05 12.51 -12.45
N THR A 163 -6.95 13.29 -11.84
CA THR A 163 -7.25 13.19 -10.41
C THR A 163 -7.89 11.85 -10.09
N PHE A 164 -8.82 11.38 -10.93
CA PHE A 164 -9.45 10.07 -10.78
C PHE A 164 -8.41 8.94 -10.85
N SER A 165 -7.57 8.92 -11.90
CA SER A 165 -6.56 7.87 -12.08
C SER A 165 -5.59 7.80 -10.91
N PHE A 166 -5.09 8.95 -10.46
CA PHE A 166 -4.16 8.99 -9.33
C PHE A 166 -4.85 8.58 -8.02
N PHE A 167 -6.08 9.03 -7.79
CA PHE A 167 -6.86 8.69 -6.61
C PHE A 167 -7.12 7.19 -6.50
N VAL A 168 -7.63 6.58 -7.57
CA VAL A 168 -7.91 5.14 -7.61
C VAL A 168 -6.65 4.35 -7.32
N ILE A 169 -5.54 4.64 -8.00
CA ILE A 169 -4.30 3.88 -7.83
C ILE A 169 -3.74 4.02 -6.42
N VAL A 170 -3.77 5.21 -5.82
CA VAL A 170 -3.34 5.39 -4.43
C VAL A 170 -4.28 4.66 -3.47
N SER A 171 -5.60 4.71 -3.70
CA SER A 171 -6.58 4.00 -2.90
C SER A 171 -6.38 2.49 -2.95
N THR A 172 -6.30 1.89 -4.15
CA THR A 172 -6.04 0.46 -4.35
C THR A 172 -4.69 0.06 -3.74
N PHE A 173 -3.64 0.85 -3.98
CA PHE A 173 -2.28 0.55 -3.49
C PHE A 173 -2.19 0.61 -1.96
N SER A 174 -2.80 1.61 -1.32
CA SER A 174 -2.90 1.67 0.13
C SER A 174 -3.89 0.65 0.69
N SER A 175 -4.68 -0.04 -0.14
CA SER A 175 -5.80 -0.88 0.25
C SER A 175 -6.88 -0.10 1.02
N CYS A 176 -7.13 1.16 0.62
CA CYS A 176 -8.17 1.97 1.22
C CYS A 176 -9.55 1.53 0.76
N GLY A 177 -9.85 1.59 -0.54
CA GLY A 177 -11.15 1.18 -1.10
C GLY A 177 -12.11 2.29 -1.48
N PHE A 178 -11.67 3.52 -1.30
CA PHE A 178 -12.38 4.66 -1.84
C PHE A 178 -12.20 4.76 -3.35
N VAL A 179 -13.28 5.07 -4.03
CA VAL A 179 -13.29 5.42 -5.45
C VAL A 179 -14.10 6.71 -5.59
N PRO A 180 -13.74 7.66 -6.47
CA PRO A 180 -14.43 8.95 -6.60
C PRO A 180 -15.87 8.87 -7.17
N THR A 181 -16.47 7.68 -7.18
CA THR A 181 -17.82 7.37 -7.66
C THR A 181 -18.63 6.78 -6.52
N ASN A 182 -19.91 7.12 -6.45
CA ASN A 182 -20.80 6.67 -5.38
C ASN A 182 -21.02 5.16 -5.40
N GLU A 183 -21.07 4.57 -6.60
CA GLU A 183 -21.27 3.13 -6.80
C GLU A 183 -19.96 2.34 -6.79
N ASN A 184 -18.85 2.95 -6.34
CA ASN A 184 -17.51 2.37 -6.38
C ASN A 184 -17.15 1.86 -7.80
N MET A 185 -16.50 0.70 -7.93
CA MET A 185 -16.12 0.11 -9.22
C MET A 185 -17.28 -0.57 -9.97
N MET A 186 -18.49 -0.62 -9.39
CA MET A 186 -19.67 -1.21 -10.04
C MET A 186 -20.01 -0.51 -11.36
N ILE A 187 -19.78 0.80 -11.46
CA ILE A 187 -20.02 1.56 -12.69
C ILE A 187 -19.09 1.14 -13.84
N PHE A 188 -17.94 0.53 -13.52
CA PHE A 188 -16.99 0.03 -14.50
C PHE A 188 -17.11 -1.47 -14.76
N ARG A 189 -18.22 -2.10 -14.35
CA ARG A 189 -18.41 -3.56 -14.46
C ARG A 189 -18.36 -4.11 -15.88
N GLN A 190 -18.69 -3.28 -16.87
CA GLN A 190 -18.62 -3.60 -18.31
C GLN A 190 -17.26 -3.26 -18.94
N ASN A 191 -16.30 -2.72 -18.17
CA ASN A 191 -14.98 -2.31 -18.64
C ASN A 191 -13.89 -3.19 -18.00
N PRO A 192 -13.77 -4.48 -18.41
CA PRO A 192 -12.86 -5.44 -17.78
C PRO A 192 -11.38 -5.03 -17.89
N GLY A 193 -11.03 -4.22 -18.89
CA GLY A 193 -9.66 -3.73 -19.04
C GLY A 193 -9.20 -2.83 -17.89
N LEU A 194 -10.08 -1.98 -17.35
CA LEU A 194 -9.76 -1.14 -16.19
C LEU A 194 -9.48 -2.03 -14.96
N LEU A 195 -10.35 -3.02 -14.73
CA LEU A 195 -10.24 -3.93 -13.59
C LEU A 195 -8.95 -4.75 -13.65
N LEU A 196 -8.58 -5.25 -14.84
CA LEU A 196 -7.31 -5.97 -15.04
C LEU A 196 -6.08 -5.12 -14.75
N ILE A 197 -6.13 -3.82 -15.01
CA ILE A 197 -5.04 -2.90 -14.67
C ILE A 197 -4.95 -2.74 -13.15
N ILE A 198 -6.09 -2.71 -12.44
CA ILE A 198 -6.14 -2.48 -10.98
C ILE A 198 -5.78 -3.74 -10.17
N ILE A 199 -6.16 -4.94 -10.64
CA ILE A 199 -5.92 -6.22 -9.92
C ILE A 199 -4.47 -6.40 -9.43
N PRO A 200 -3.43 -6.20 -10.25
CA PRO A 200 -2.05 -6.29 -9.79
C PRO A 200 -1.72 -5.35 -8.62
N TYR A 201 -2.31 -4.15 -8.60
CA TYR A 201 -2.07 -3.16 -7.55
C TYR A 201 -2.68 -3.54 -6.20
N LEU A 202 -3.78 -4.31 -6.19
CA LEU A 202 -4.35 -4.90 -4.97
C LEU A 202 -3.33 -5.78 -4.24
N PHE A 203 -2.54 -6.53 -5.01
CA PHE A 203 -1.51 -7.43 -4.48
C PHE A 203 -0.20 -6.71 -4.17
N LEU A 204 0.23 -5.80 -5.06
CA LEU A 204 1.47 -5.02 -4.90
C LEU A 204 1.41 -4.03 -3.73
N GLY A 205 0.20 -3.63 -3.34
CA GLY A 205 -0.08 -2.89 -2.12
C GLY A 205 0.14 -3.76 -0.89
N ASN A 206 -0.78 -3.65 0.07
CA ASN A 206 -0.52 -4.15 1.40
C ASN A 206 -0.26 -5.67 1.50
N SER A 207 -1.09 -6.46 0.81
CA SER A 207 -1.16 -7.91 1.03
C SER A 207 0.14 -8.67 0.71
N LEU A 208 0.85 -8.31 -0.36
CA LEU A 208 2.09 -8.97 -0.77
C LEU A 208 3.30 -8.01 -0.78
N TYR A 209 3.19 -6.87 -0.09
CA TYR A 209 4.29 -5.91 0.01
C TYR A 209 5.62 -6.57 0.45
N PRO A 210 5.69 -7.41 1.51
CA PRO A 210 6.92 -8.12 1.89
C PRO A 210 7.52 -8.99 0.78
N VAL A 211 6.66 -9.61 -0.05
CA VAL A 211 7.06 -10.51 -1.14
C VAL A 211 7.65 -9.73 -2.31
N PHE A 212 6.98 -8.65 -2.70
CA PHE A 212 7.43 -7.80 -3.79
C PHE A 212 8.66 -6.99 -3.41
N LEU A 213 8.73 -6.48 -2.18
CA LEU A 213 9.92 -5.78 -1.68
C LEU A 213 11.16 -6.68 -1.73
N ARG A 214 11.03 -7.95 -1.28
CA ARG A 214 12.14 -8.91 -1.36
C ARG A 214 12.53 -9.25 -2.80
N SER A 215 11.54 -9.38 -3.68
CA SER A 215 11.77 -9.61 -5.11
C SER A 215 12.51 -8.43 -5.75
N VAL A 216 12.07 -7.20 -5.51
CA VAL A 216 12.71 -5.97 -6.02
C VAL A 216 14.14 -5.86 -5.50
N THR A 217 14.36 -6.06 -4.21
CA THR A 217 15.72 -5.98 -3.62
C THR A 217 16.66 -7.04 -4.17
N TRP A 218 16.18 -8.27 -4.38
CA TRP A 218 16.94 -9.33 -5.05
C TRP A 218 17.26 -9.01 -6.52
N VAL A 219 16.31 -8.42 -7.26
CA VAL A 219 16.55 -7.94 -8.63
C VAL A 219 17.63 -6.85 -8.62
N LEU A 220 17.54 -5.86 -7.72
CA LEU A 220 18.53 -4.79 -7.59
C LEU A 220 19.92 -5.32 -7.20
N GLU A 221 19.98 -6.36 -6.36
CA GLU A 221 21.23 -7.04 -6.02
C GLU A 221 21.90 -7.62 -7.28
N ARG A 222 21.14 -8.33 -8.12
CA ARG A 222 21.66 -8.92 -9.35
C ARG A 222 22.13 -7.88 -10.37
N PHE A 223 21.38 -6.79 -10.52
CA PHE A 223 21.73 -5.73 -11.46
C PHE A 223 22.90 -4.87 -10.99
N THR A 224 22.92 -4.50 -9.72
CA THR A 224 23.91 -3.54 -9.21
C THR A 224 25.17 -4.23 -8.66
N LYS A 225 25.09 -5.52 -8.29
CA LYS A 225 26.17 -6.32 -7.66
C LYS A 225 26.84 -5.64 -6.45
N ARG A 226 26.13 -4.72 -5.79
CA ARG A 226 26.64 -4.04 -4.59
C ARG A 226 26.55 -4.97 -3.40
N LYS A 227 27.61 -4.97 -2.58
CA LYS A 227 27.67 -5.74 -1.33
C LYS A 227 26.57 -5.36 -0.32
N GLU A 228 26.02 -4.16 -0.45
CA GLU A 228 24.97 -3.59 0.42
C GLU A 228 23.62 -4.33 0.29
N PHE A 229 23.20 -4.65 -0.94
CA PHE A 229 21.96 -5.41 -1.17
C PHE A 229 22.08 -6.84 -0.65
N TYR A 230 23.25 -7.46 -0.85
CA TYR A 230 23.57 -8.78 -0.30
C TYR A 230 23.57 -8.77 1.24
N TYR A 231 24.19 -7.76 1.86
CA TYR A 231 24.16 -7.58 3.32
C TYR A 231 22.72 -7.44 3.83
N MET A 232 21.88 -6.67 3.12
CA MET A 232 20.48 -6.46 3.49
C MET A 232 19.63 -7.74 3.41
N LEU A 233 19.78 -8.54 2.35
CA LEU A 233 19.02 -9.79 2.20
C LEU A 233 19.43 -10.86 3.21
N ASN A 234 20.71 -10.89 3.59
CA ASN A 234 21.27 -11.91 4.47
C ASN A 234 21.16 -11.55 5.96
N ASN A 235 21.27 -10.27 6.31
CA ASN A 235 21.19 -9.76 7.69
C ASN A 235 19.86 -9.04 7.99
N TYR A 236 18.76 -9.55 7.45
CA TYR A 236 17.43 -8.94 7.62
C TYR A 236 16.97 -8.87 9.10
N GLN A 237 17.46 -9.77 9.96
CA GLN A 237 17.17 -9.75 11.41
C GLN A 237 17.85 -8.57 12.11
N GLU A 238 19.04 -8.18 11.67
CA GLU A 238 19.79 -7.06 12.25
C GLU A 238 19.18 -5.72 11.82
N MET A 239 18.65 -5.64 10.59
CA MET A 239 17.97 -4.46 10.04
C MET A 239 16.73 -4.04 10.84
N GLY A 240 16.07 -4.98 11.53
CA GLY A 240 14.86 -4.74 12.32
C GLY A 240 13.73 -4.07 11.52
N TYR A 241 13.60 -4.42 10.24
CA TYR A 241 12.50 -4.00 9.38
C TYR A 241 11.56 -5.20 9.17
N ASP A 242 10.39 -5.17 9.79
CA ASP A 242 9.51 -6.34 9.92
C ASP A 242 9.00 -6.87 8.57
N HIS A 243 8.85 -6.01 7.56
CA HIS A 243 8.43 -6.44 6.22
C HIS A 243 9.55 -7.08 5.39
N LEU A 244 10.82 -6.97 5.80
CA LEU A 244 11.91 -7.70 5.14
C LEU A 244 12.07 -9.07 5.79
N MET A 245 11.21 -10.00 5.38
CA MET A 245 11.18 -11.36 5.92
C MET A 245 12.20 -12.29 5.25
N SER A 246 12.50 -13.41 5.92
CA SER A 246 13.29 -14.52 5.38
C SER A 246 12.67 -15.13 4.12
N SER A 247 13.48 -15.57 3.15
CA SER A 247 13.01 -16.15 1.87
C SER A 247 11.94 -17.23 2.05
N LYS A 248 12.10 -18.12 3.04
CA LYS A 248 11.14 -19.20 3.29
C LYS A 248 9.78 -18.63 3.76
N LYS A 249 9.81 -17.70 4.72
CA LYS A 249 8.60 -17.06 5.25
C LYS A 249 7.86 -16.26 4.18
N THR A 250 8.60 -15.52 3.36
CA THR A 250 8.07 -14.77 2.23
C THR A 250 7.39 -15.69 1.20
N TRP A 251 8.00 -16.84 0.88
CA TRP A 251 7.40 -17.82 -0.03
C TRP A 251 6.13 -18.44 0.54
N PHE A 252 6.14 -18.85 1.83
CA PHE A 252 4.95 -19.38 2.49
C PHE A 252 3.83 -18.36 2.52
N LEU A 253 4.12 -17.09 2.85
CA LEU A 253 3.12 -16.01 2.86
C LEU A 253 2.48 -15.84 1.47
N GLY A 254 3.30 -15.76 0.41
CA GLY A 254 2.80 -15.67 -0.96
C GLY A 254 1.93 -16.87 -1.36
N ALA A 255 2.39 -18.09 -1.04
CA ALA A 255 1.66 -19.32 -1.34
C ALA A 255 0.31 -19.39 -0.62
N THR A 256 0.25 -19.02 0.67
CA THR A 256 -1.02 -19.00 1.42
C THR A 256 -1.98 -17.95 0.89
N THR A 257 -1.50 -16.74 0.56
CA THR A 257 -2.33 -15.65 0.04
C THR A 257 -2.97 -16.04 -1.30
N ILE A 258 -2.19 -16.63 -2.21
CA ILE A 258 -2.66 -17.12 -3.51
C ILE A 258 -3.62 -18.30 -3.31
N GLY A 259 -3.31 -19.25 -2.42
CA GLY A 259 -4.16 -20.41 -2.16
C GLY A 259 -5.57 -20.02 -1.70
N PHE A 260 -5.66 -19.12 -0.72
CA PHE A 260 -6.97 -18.60 -0.26
C PHE A 260 -7.68 -17.78 -1.34
N TRP A 261 -6.96 -17.04 -2.17
CA TRP A 261 -7.57 -16.27 -3.26
C TRP A 261 -8.17 -17.18 -4.33
N VAL A 262 -7.47 -18.24 -4.72
CA VAL A 262 -8.01 -19.26 -5.64
C VAL A 262 -9.23 -19.95 -5.05
N LEU A 263 -9.22 -20.26 -3.75
CA LEU A 263 -10.37 -20.81 -3.04
C LEU A 263 -11.58 -19.85 -3.12
N GLN A 264 -11.37 -18.55 -2.89
CA GLN A 264 -12.43 -17.55 -3.01
C GLN A 264 -12.99 -17.46 -4.43
N ILE A 265 -12.13 -17.46 -5.45
CA ILE A 265 -12.56 -17.47 -6.86
C ILE A 265 -13.44 -18.70 -7.14
N ALA A 266 -13.05 -19.87 -6.64
CA ALA A 266 -13.80 -21.10 -6.85
C ALA A 266 -15.19 -21.06 -6.20
N VAL A 267 -15.28 -20.62 -4.93
CA VAL A 267 -16.57 -20.52 -4.22
C VAL A 267 -17.45 -19.44 -4.85
N PHE A 268 -16.90 -18.26 -5.13
CA PHE A 268 -17.65 -17.16 -5.75
C PHE A 268 -18.18 -17.55 -7.13
N SER A 269 -17.33 -18.15 -7.98
CA SER A 269 -17.74 -18.64 -9.30
C SER A 269 -18.79 -19.74 -9.20
N GLY A 270 -18.65 -20.66 -8.24
CA GLY A 270 -19.60 -21.75 -8.06
C GLY A 270 -21.00 -21.28 -7.67
N MET A 271 -21.10 -20.17 -6.93
CA MET A 271 -22.37 -19.69 -6.37
C MET A 271 -23.01 -18.56 -7.19
N GLU A 272 -22.21 -17.64 -7.72
CA GLU A 272 -22.71 -16.39 -8.32
C GLU A 272 -22.67 -16.37 -9.85
N TRP A 273 -22.16 -17.42 -10.51
CA TRP A 273 -22.04 -17.42 -11.98
C TRP A 273 -23.38 -17.36 -12.71
N SER A 274 -24.40 -18.02 -12.14
CA SER A 274 -25.77 -18.07 -12.66
C SER A 274 -26.76 -17.22 -11.86
N SER A 275 -26.30 -16.44 -10.88
CA SER A 275 -27.18 -15.57 -10.09
C SER A 275 -27.45 -14.24 -10.81
N GLY A 276 -28.46 -13.51 -10.34
CA GLY A 276 -28.79 -12.17 -10.83
C GLY A 276 -27.68 -11.12 -10.62
N VAL A 277 -26.69 -11.41 -9.75
CA VAL A 277 -25.57 -10.50 -9.44
C VAL A 277 -24.74 -10.20 -10.69
N MET A 278 -24.49 -11.25 -11.48
CA MET A 278 -23.69 -11.22 -12.71
C MET A 278 -24.55 -11.07 -13.98
N GLU A 279 -25.84 -10.77 -13.84
CA GLU A 279 -26.74 -10.63 -14.99
C GLU A 279 -26.32 -9.46 -15.89
N GLY A 280 -26.48 -9.63 -17.20
CA GLY A 280 -26.10 -8.63 -18.21
C GLY A 280 -24.60 -8.51 -18.53
N MET A 281 -23.73 -9.34 -17.92
CA MET A 281 -22.30 -9.40 -18.25
C MET A 281 -21.96 -10.52 -19.23
N SER A 282 -20.97 -10.26 -20.11
CA SER A 282 -20.37 -11.32 -20.93
C SER A 282 -19.56 -12.31 -20.07
N SER A 283 -19.32 -13.54 -20.55
CA SER A 283 -18.55 -14.54 -19.78
C SER A 283 -17.14 -14.04 -19.39
N TYR A 284 -16.53 -13.20 -20.24
CA TYR A 284 -15.24 -12.59 -19.95
C TYR A 284 -15.34 -11.52 -18.84
N GLU A 285 -16.34 -10.65 -18.89
CA GLU A 285 -16.61 -9.67 -17.83
C GLU A 285 -16.89 -10.36 -16.49
N LYS A 286 -17.69 -11.43 -16.48
CA LYS A 286 -17.97 -12.21 -15.27
C LYS A 286 -16.69 -12.77 -14.65
N PHE A 287 -15.81 -13.32 -15.47
CA PHE A 287 -14.55 -13.88 -15.01
C PHE A 287 -13.64 -12.81 -14.39
N VAL A 288 -13.43 -11.69 -15.11
CA VAL A 288 -12.61 -10.57 -14.60
C VAL A 288 -13.23 -9.93 -13.36
N GLY A 289 -14.55 -9.74 -13.35
CA GLY A 289 -15.29 -9.20 -12.21
C GLY A 289 -15.20 -10.10 -10.97
N THR A 290 -15.23 -11.41 -11.15
CA THR A 290 -15.04 -12.38 -10.05
C THR A 290 -13.63 -12.29 -9.47
N ILE A 291 -12.60 -12.25 -10.34
CA ILE A 291 -11.20 -12.10 -9.92
C ILE A 291 -11.01 -10.79 -9.15
N PHE A 292 -11.58 -9.69 -9.65
CA PHE A 292 -11.51 -8.38 -9.02
C PHE A 292 -12.21 -8.39 -7.65
N GLN A 293 -13.48 -8.83 -7.58
CA GLN A 293 -14.26 -8.83 -6.34
C GLN A 293 -13.59 -9.66 -5.25
N THR A 294 -13.12 -10.86 -5.60
CA THR A 294 -12.45 -11.75 -4.64
C THR A 294 -11.09 -11.19 -4.20
N ALA A 295 -10.31 -10.59 -5.10
CA ALA A 295 -9.05 -9.93 -4.73
C ALA A 295 -9.29 -8.74 -3.78
N SER A 296 -10.31 -7.92 -4.06
CA SER A 296 -10.62 -6.74 -3.25
C SER A 296 -11.24 -7.07 -1.89
N SER A 297 -11.87 -8.24 -1.75
CA SER A 297 -12.53 -8.68 -0.51
C SER A 297 -11.62 -8.76 0.72
N ARG A 298 -10.31 -8.97 0.53
CA ARG A 298 -9.39 -9.21 1.64
C ARG A 298 -9.13 -7.94 2.44
N HIS A 299 -8.70 -6.84 1.80
CA HIS A 299 -8.46 -5.57 2.51
C HIS A 299 -8.68 -4.32 1.67
N SER A 300 -9.04 -4.42 0.38
CA SER A 300 -9.04 -3.23 -0.47
C SER A 300 -10.36 -2.48 -0.47
N GLY A 301 -11.46 -3.01 0.06
CA GLY A 301 -12.76 -2.30 0.17
C GLY A 301 -13.46 -1.93 -1.15
N GLU A 302 -12.82 -2.11 -2.30
CA GLU A 302 -13.41 -1.89 -3.62
C GLU A 302 -14.37 -3.04 -3.97
N TYR A 303 -15.53 -2.71 -4.53
CA TYR A 303 -16.51 -3.69 -4.96
C TYR A 303 -17.03 -3.37 -6.36
N ILE A 304 -17.30 -4.42 -7.11
CA ILE A 304 -17.84 -4.38 -8.48
C ILE A 304 -19.27 -4.90 -8.55
N VAL A 305 -19.70 -5.65 -7.55
CA VAL A 305 -21.05 -6.20 -7.43
C VAL A 305 -21.68 -5.68 -6.14
N ASP A 306 -23.00 -5.56 -6.14
CA ASP A 306 -23.74 -5.16 -4.94
C ASP A 306 -23.68 -6.30 -3.91
N LEU A 307 -23.07 -6.02 -2.76
CA LEU A 307 -22.91 -6.96 -1.66
C LEU A 307 -24.25 -7.38 -1.04
N SER A 308 -25.32 -6.59 -1.24
CA SER A 308 -26.65 -6.81 -0.66
C SER A 308 -27.42 -7.97 -1.32
N ILE A 309 -27.07 -8.30 -2.57
CA ILE A 309 -27.74 -9.34 -3.38
C ILE A 309 -26.93 -10.63 -3.50
N ILE A 310 -25.71 -10.65 -2.94
CA ILE A 310 -24.82 -11.82 -2.95
C ILE A 310 -25.33 -12.90 -1.99
N SER A 311 -25.07 -14.17 -2.32
CA SER A 311 -25.42 -15.30 -1.46
C SER A 311 -24.80 -15.18 -0.06
N PRO A 312 -25.56 -15.53 1.01
CA PRO A 312 -25.05 -15.49 2.38
C PRO A 312 -23.75 -16.28 2.61
N VAL A 313 -23.52 -17.37 1.86
CA VAL A 313 -22.30 -18.18 2.00
C VAL A 313 -21.07 -17.40 1.55
N VAL A 314 -21.17 -16.68 0.44
CA VAL A 314 -20.07 -15.83 -0.06
C VAL A 314 -19.84 -14.65 0.88
N LEU A 315 -20.90 -14.09 1.46
CA LEU A 315 -20.79 -13.01 2.44
C LEU A 315 -20.08 -13.47 3.72
N VAL A 316 -20.41 -14.66 4.24
CA VAL A 316 -19.68 -15.26 5.38
C VAL A 316 -18.21 -15.52 5.02
N LEU A 317 -17.93 -15.99 3.79
CA LEU A 317 -16.56 -16.17 3.32
C LEU A 317 -15.78 -14.84 3.27
N PHE A 318 -16.41 -13.75 2.83
CA PHE A 318 -15.78 -12.42 2.85
C PHE A 318 -15.53 -11.95 4.29
N ILE A 319 -16.47 -12.16 5.21
CA ILE A 319 -16.27 -11.82 6.64
C ILE A 319 -15.10 -12.58 7.27
N ILE A 320 -14.93 -13.87 6.96
CA ILE A 320 -13.80 -14.67 7.51
C ILE A 320 -12.45 -14.18 6.97
N MET A 321 -12.46 -13.56 5.79
CA MET A 321 -11.26 -13.19 5.05
C MET A 321 -10.81 -11.75 5.29
N MET A 322 -11.71 -10.88 5.77
CA MET A 322 -11.44 -9.51 6.22
C MET A 322 -10.95 -9.48 7.66
#